data_AF-A0A3N4UP20-F1
#
_entry.id   AF-A0A3N4UP20-F1
#
_cell.length_a   1.000
_cell.length_b   1.000
_cell.length_c   1.000
_cell.angle_alpha   90.00
_cell.angle_beta   90.00
_cell.angle_gamma   90.00
#
_symmetry.space_group_name_H-M   'P 1'
#
loop_
_entity.id
_entity.type
_entity.pdbx_description
1 polymer ?
#
loop_
_entity_poly.entity_id
_entity_poly.type
_entity_poly.pdbx_seq_one_letter_code
_entity_poly.pdbx_strand_id
1 'polypeptide(L)'
;MRIKRINGMFSVASQVEIQDIKSIAEAGYKTLICNRPDQEAGDHTPFDTLAQVAKQFGLTPVYVPISLVGSSKADQNKFDQTITEYPKPIVAYCRSGARPAVLWNRYDASVSGGRKDGPERRLSAVTAGALGVSHAAATAYAVGFNSRQTTAAPPMMAKANGRKSL
;
A
#
# COMPACT_ATOMS: atom_id res chain seq x y z
N MET A 1 -17.17 -6.25 -6.29
CA MET A 1 -15.85 -6.59 -5.71
C MET A 1 -15.86 -6.53 -4.18
N ARG A 2 -15.06 -7.37 -3.48
CA ARG A 2 -14.79 -7.26 -2.03
C ARG A 2 -13.30 -7.05 -1.77
N ILE A 3 -12.92 -5.91 -1.20
CA ILE A 3 -11.55 -5.62 -0.76
C ILE A 3 -11.41 -5.92 0.74
N LYS A 4 -10.36 -6.63 1.13
CA LYS A 4 -9.94 -6.84 2.51
C LYS A 4 -8.56 -6.20 2.71
N ARG A 5 -8.51 -5.21 3.59
CA ARG A 5 -7.25 -4.58 3.99
C ARG A 5 -6.46 -5.51 4.89
N ILE A 6 -5.19 -5.73 4.57
CA ILE A 6 -4.28 -6.52 5.41
C ILE A 6 -3.52 -5.59 6.36
N ASN A 7 -2.96 -4.50 5.82
CA ASN A 7 -2.34 -3.41 6.59
C ASN A 7 -2.46 -2.08 5.83
N GLY A 8 -1.76 -1.04 6.26
CA GLY A 8 -1.83 0.27 5.60
C GLY A 8 -1.28 0.28 4.17
N MET A 9 -0.39 -0.65 3.82
CA MET A 9 0.32 -0.72 2.54
C MET A 9 -0.26 -1.75 1.55
N PHE A 10 -0.93 -2.80 2.01
CA PHE A 10 -1.36 -3.94 1.18
C PHE A 10 -2.78 -4.39 1.49
N SER A 11 -3.54 -4.64 0.43
CA SER A 11 -4.90 -5.17 0.46
C SER A 11 -5.08 -6.28 -0.56
N VAL A 12 -6.03 -7.18 -0.30
CA VAL A 12 -6.42 -8.24 -1.23
C VAL A 12 -7.87 -8.04 -1.66
N ALA A 13 -8.21 -8.47 -2.88
CA ALA A 13 -9.56 -8.38 -3.40
C ALA A 13 -10.01 -9.66 -4.12
N SER A 14 -11.33 -9.88 -4.15
CA SER A 14 -11.97 -10.76 -5.14
C SER A 14 -11.80 -10.19 -6.56
N GLN A 15 -12.34 -10.88 -7.56
CA GLN A 15 -12.31 -10.43 -8.95
C GLN A 15 -12.66 -8.93 -9.07
N VAL A 16 -11.81 -8.21 -9.80
CA VAL A 16 -11.93 -6.79 -10.12
C VAL A 16 -12.41 -6.69 -11.56
N GLU A 17 -13.42 -5.86 -11.79
CA GLU A 17 -13.91 -5.54 -13.13
C GLU A 17 -13.66 -4.07 -13.47
N ILE A 18 -13.86 -3.69 -14.74
CA ILE A 18 -13.65 -2.32 -15.24
C ILE A 18 -14.36 -1.26 -14.36
N GLN A 19 -15.59 -1.55 -13.95
CA GLN A 19 -16.41 -0.66 -13.13
C GLN A 19 -15.86 -0.41 -11.72
N ASP A 20 -15.01 -1.30 -11.19
CA ASP A 20 -14.41 -1.15 -9.86
C ASP A 20 -13.18 -0.23 -9.88
N ILE A 21 -12.56 -0.02 -11.04
CA ILE A 21 -11.28 0.69 -11.19
C ILE A 21 -11.32 2.10 -10.64
N LYS A 22 -12.38 2.86 -10.96
CA LYS A 22 -12.55 4.23 -10.48
C LYS A 22 -12.57 4.27 -8.95
N SER A 23 -13.35 3.40 -8.32
CA SER A 23 -13.45 3.33 -6.86
C SER A 23 -12.15 2.88 -6.20
N ILE A 24 -11.36 2.01 -6.84
CA ILE A 24 -10.03 1.63 -6.36
C ILE A 24 -9.09 2.85 -6.37
N ALA A 25 -9.08 3.63 -7.45
CA ALA A 25 -8.25 4.83 -7.54
C ALA A 25 -8.67 5.91 -6.52
N GLU A 26 -9.97 6.15 -6.37
CA GLU A 26 -10.53 7.10 -5.40
C GLU A 26 -10.26 6.69 -3.95
N ALA A 27 -10.17 5.38 -3.66
CA ALA A 27 -9.75 4.87 -2.35
C ALA A 27 -8.25 5.09 -2.05
N GLY A 28 -7.48 5.65 -2.99
CA GLY A 28 -6.09 6.06 -2.82
C GLY A 28 -5.07 4.97 -3.10
N TYR A 29 -5.47 3.80 -3.60
CA TYR A 29 -4.54 2.78 -4.08
C TYR A 29 -3.71 3.32 -5.24
N LYS A 30 -2.47 2.86 -5.35
CA LYS A 30 -1.52 3.28 -6.40
C LYS A 30 -1.20 2.17 -7.37
N THR A 31 -1.21 0.92 -6.91
CA THR A 31 -0.87 -0.25 -7.73
C THR A 31 -1.97 -1.29 -7.65
N LEU A 32 -2.32 -1.84 -8.82
CA LEU A 32 -3.29 -2.92 -8.98
C LEU A 32 -2.59 -4.16 -9.53
N ILE A 33 -2.48 -5.21 -8.73
CA ILE A 33 -1.82 -6.47 -9.13
C ILE A 33 -2.86 -7.53 -9.48
N CYS A 34 -2.77 -8.12 -10.66
CA CYS A 34 -3.56 -9.30 -11.02
C CYS A 34 -2.74 -10.58 -10.80
N ASN A 35 -3.24 -11.46 -9.93
CA ASN A 35 -2.72 -12.81 -9.71
C ASN A 35 -3.59 -13.89 -10.35
N ARG A 36 -4.47 -13.50 -11.28
CA ARG A 36 -5.33 -14.40 -12.06
C ARG A 36 -4.78 -14.57 -13.47
N PRO A 37 -4.36 -15.79 -13.88
CA PRO A 37 -4.08 -16.06 -15.27
C PRO A 37 -5.35 -15.89 -16.11
N ASP A 38 -5.27 -15.14 -17.21
CA ASP A 38 -6.42 -14.91 -18.10
C ASP A 38 -6.97 -16.20 -18.72
N GLN A 39 -6.16 -17.26 -18.82
CA GLN A 39 -6.62 -18.56 -19.34
C GLN A 39 -7.38 -19.42 -18.30
N GLU A 40 -7.60 -18.93 -17.07
CA GLU A 40 -8.23 -19.71 -16.00
C GLU A 40 -9.72 -19.98 -16.27
N ALA A 41 -10.46 -18.97 -16.71
CA ALA A 41 -11.85 -19.08 -17.15
C ALA A 41 -12.22 -17.86 -18.00
N GLY A 42 -13.05 -18.02 -19.02
CA GLY A 42 -13.53 -16.92 -19.86
C GLY A 42 -14.62 -16.05 -19.22
N ASP A 43 -14.66 -16.00 -17.89
CA ASP A 43 -15.71 -15.34 -17.09
C ASP A 43 -15.31 -13.94 -16.60
N HIS A 44 -14.18 -13.41 -17.06
CA HIS A 44 -13.68 -12.12 -16.63
C HIS A 44 -13.08 -11.31 -17.77
N THR A 45 -13.01 -9.99 -17.56
CA THR A 45 -12.32 -9.08 -18.47
C THR A 45 -10.83 -9.46 -18.55
N PRO A 46 -10.23 -9.58 -19.75
CA PRO A 46 -8.79 -9.79 -19.90
C PRO A 46 -7.99 -8.69 -19.20
N PHE A 47 -6.83 -9.04 -18.64
CA PHE A 47 -6.04 -8.09 -17.85
C PHE A 47 -5.63 -6.87 -18.67
N ASP A 48 -5.29 -7.03 -19.95
CA ASP A 48 -4.84 -5.93 -20.81
C ASP A 48 -5.89 -4.83 -20.95
N THR A 49 -7.16 -5.20 -21.14
CA THR A 49 -8.28 -4.24 -21.21
C THR A 49 -8.46 -3.52 -19.88
N LEU A 50 -8.42 -4.26 -18.77
CA LEU A 50 -8.52 -3.69 -17.43
C LEU A 50 -7.33 -2.76 -17.11
N ALA A 51 -6.13 -3.11 -17.56
CA ALA A 51 -4.91 -2.35 -17.37
C ALA A 51 -4.95 -1.01 -18.11
N GLN A 52 -5.52 -0.95 -19.32
CA GLN A 52 -5.70 0.29 -20.05
C GLN A 52 -6.59 1.27 -19.26
N VAL A 53 -7.71 0.80 -18.72
CA VAL A 53 -8.60 1.63 -17.90
C VAL A 53 -7.92 2.02 -16.59
N ALA A 54 -7.23 1.10 -15.92
CA ALA A 54 -6.50 1.39 -14.68
C ALA A 54 -5.50 2.55 -14.85
N LYS A 55 -4.75 2.57 -15.96
CA LYS A 55 -3.80 3.65 -16.28
C LYS A 55 -4.50 5.01 -16.44
N GLN A 56 -5.70 5.06 -17.03
CA GLN A 56 -6.46 6.30 -17.18
C GLN A 56 -6.87 6.91 -15.84
N PHE A 57 -7.04 6.09 -14.80
CA PHE A 57 -7.34 6.53 -13.44
C PHE A 57 -6.09 6.70 -12.56
N GLY A 58 -4.88 6.66 -13.16
CA GLY A 58 -3.63 6.89 -12.43
C GLY A 58 -3.18 5.71 -11.56
N LEU A 59 -3.73 4.51 -11.78
CA LEU A 59 -3.23 3.29 -11.17
C LEU A 59 -2.11 2.69 -12.01
N THR A 60 -1.15 2.06 -11.35
CA THR A 60 -0.13 1.21 -11.99
C THR A 60 -0.64 -0.23 -12.04
N PRO A 61 -1.12 -0.74 -13.20
CA PRO A 61 -1.52 -2.13 -13.32
C PRO A 61 -0.29 -3.03 -13.49
N VAL A 62 -0.24 -4.15 -12.76
CA VAL A 62 0.83 -5.14 -12.86
C VAL A 62 0.24 -6.55 -13.02
N TYR A 63 0.72 -7.27 -14.02
CA TYR A 63 0.32 -8.65 -14.28
C TYR A 63 1.33 -9.63 -13.68
N VAL A 64 0.92 -10.36 -12.64
CA VAL A 64 1.73 -11.39 -11.99
C VAL A 64 0.87 -12.65 -11.85
N PRO A 65 0.55 -13.34 -12.97
CA PRO A 65 -0.36 -14.47 -12.95
C PRO A 65 0.22 -15.62 -12.12
N ILE A 66 -0.63 -16.24 -11.30
CA ILE A 66 -0.25 -17.36 -10.43
C ILE A 66 -1.20 -18.51 -10.70
N SER A 67 -0.64 -19.68 -10.99
CA SER A 67 -1.40 -20.90 -11.24
C SER A 67 -2.29 -21.27 -10.06
N LEU A 68 -3.44 -21.88 -10.35
CA LEU A 68 -4.36 -22.44 -9.35
C LEU A 68 -3.68 -23.50 -8.47
N VAL A 69 -2.84 -24.33 -9.09
CA VAL A 69 -2.19 -25.48 -8.44
C VAL A 69 -0.87 -25.03 -7.81
N GLY A 70 -0.95 -24.46 -6.60
CA GLY A 70 0.20 -24.15 -5.75
C GLY A 70 1.16 -23.10 -6.36
N SER A 71 1.35 -21.98 -5.66
CA SER A 71 2.36 -21.01 -6.09
C SER A 71 3.77 -21.60 -5.90
N SER A 72 4.56 -21.62 -6.98
CA SER A 72 5.95 -22.05 -6.99
C SER A 72 6.87 -21.08 -6.23
N LYS A 73 8.13 -21.47 -6.02
CA LYS A 73 9.14 -20.54 -5.47
C LYS A 73 9.40 -19.35 -6.41
N ALA A 74 9.34 -19.58 -7.72
CA ALA A 74 9.49 -18.52 -8.72
C ALA A 74 8.34 -17.51 -8.64
N ASP A 75 7.11 -18.01 -8.45
CA ASP A 75 5.91 -17.17 -8.25
C ASP A 75 6.05 -16.30 -7.00
N GLN A 76 6.52 -16.88 -5.88
CA GLN A 76 6.79 -16.12 -4.67
C GLN A 76 7.86 -15.05 -4.90
N ASN A 77 8.98 -15.38 -5.53
CA ASN A 77 10.05 -14.41 -5.80
C ASN A 77 9.56 -13.25 -6.67
N LYS A 78 8.75 -13.53 -7.70
CA LYS A 78 8.18 -12.49 -8.56
C LYS A 78 7.19 -11.60 -7.80
N PHE A 79 6.38 -12.19 -6.92
CA PHE A 79 5.49 -11.45 -6.04
C PHE A 79 6.29 -10.55 -5.07
N ASP A 80 7.32 -11.07 -4.41
CA ASP A 80 8.16 -10.34 -3.45
C ASP A 80 8.84 -9.12 -4.11
N GLN A 81 9.37 -9.31 -5.33
CA GLN A 81 9.93 -8.24 -6.15
C GLN A 81 8.87 -7.18 -6.46
N THR A 82 7.69 -7.60 -6.90
CA THR A 82 6.59 -6.69 -7.26
C THR A 82 6.13 -5.86 -6.05
N ILE A 83 5.98 -6.47 -4.88
CA ILE A 83 5.59 -5.75 -3.66
C ILE A 83 6.65 -4.72 -3.28
N THR A 84 7.94 -5.03 -3.49
CA THR A 84 9.04 -4.13 -3.13
C THR A 84 9.14 -2.95 -4.11
N GLU A 85 9.04 -3.22 -5.40
CA GLU A 85 9.27 -2.25 -6.49
C GLU A 85 8.13 -1.24 -6.66
N TYR A 86 6.87 -1.68 -6.55
CA TYR A 86 5.74 -0.85 -6.98
C TYR A 86 5.20 0.10 -5.89
N PRO A 87 4.58 1.23 -6.27
CA PRO A 87 4.02 2.20 -5.33
C PRO A 87 2.92 1.63 -4.42
N LYS A 88 2.88 2.09 -3.16
CA LYS A 88 1.89 1.71 -2.15
C LYS A 88 0.87 2.85 -1.99
N PRO A 89 -0.38 2.58 -1.56
CA PRO A 89 -0.96 1.29 -1.21
C PRO A 89 -1.22 0.39 -2.42
N ILE A 90 -0.98 -0.91 -2.26
CA ILE A 90 -1.18 -1.93 -3.28
C ILE A 90 -2.51 -2.66 -3.01
N VAL A 91 -3.28 -2.93 -4.06
CA VAL A 91 -4.35 -3.92 -4.03
C VAL A 91 -4.03 -5.04 -5.02
N ALA A 92 -4.03 -6.28 -4.53
CA ALA A 92 -3.82 -7.46 -5.35
C ALA A 92 -5.09 -8.30 -5.42
N TYR A 93 -5.45 -8.80 -6.59
CA TYR A 93 -6.68 -9.55 -6.79
C TYR A 93 -6.47 -10.86 -7.55
N CYS A 94 -7.42 -11.76 -7.37
CA CYS A 94 -7.60 -12.90 -8.26
C CYS A 94 -9.09 -13.24 -8.33
N ARG A 95 -9.50 -14.50 -8.53
CA ARG A 95 -10.92 -14.86 -8.47
C ARG A 95 -11.56 -14.55 -7.10
N SER A 96 -10.97 -15.08 -6.02
CA SER A 96 -11.51 -14.96 -4.65
C SER A 96 -10.65 -14.13 -3.68
N GLY A 97 -9.45 -13.71 -4.11
CA GLY A 97 -8.45 -13.03 -3.27
C GLY A 97 -7.55 -13.97 -2.45
N ALA A 98 -7.73 -15.29 -2.56
CA ALA A 98 -6.95 -16.26 -1.78
C ALA A 98 -5.47 -16.31 -2.18
N ARG A 99 -5.16 -16.27 -3.49
CA ARG A 99 -3.78 -16.31 -4.02
C ARG A 99 -2.90 -15.19 -3.46
N PRO A 100 -3.26 -13.89 -3.62
CA PRO A 100 -2.46 -12.82 -3.06
C PRO A 100 -2.36 -12.87 -1.54
N ALA A 101 -3.39 -13.37 -0.83
CA ALA A 101 -3.33 -13.52 0.62
C ALA A 101 -2.29 -14.56 1.06
N VAL A 102 -2.20 -15.70 0.37
CA VAL A 102 -1.19 -16.73 0.66
C VAL A 102 0.22 -16.22 0.38
N LEU A 103 0.43 -15.57 -0.76
CA LEU A 103 1.73 -14.99 -1.14
C LEU A 103 2.17 -13.89 -0.17
N TRP A 104 1.23 -13.02 0.22
CA TRP A 104 1.47 -11.98 1.22
C TRP A 104 1.87 -12.57 2.57
N ASN A 105 1.17 -13.59 3.06
CA ASN A 105 1.52 -14.20 4.36
C ASN A 105 2.94 -14.78 4.38
N ARG A 106 3.39 -15.35 3.25
CA ARG A 106 4.75 -15.87 3.10
C ARG A 106 5.78 -14.73 3.02
N TYR A 107 5.48 -13.69 2.25
CA TYR A 107 6.30 -12.49 2.17
C TYR A 107 6.45 -11.84 3.55
N ASP A 108 5.35 -11.59 4.26
CA ASP A 108 5.37 -10.95 5.57
C ASP A 108 6.18 -11.77 6.58
N ALA A 109 6.02 -13.09 6.60
CA ALA A 109 6.80 -13.98 7.45
C ALA A 109 8.31 -13.92 7.15
N SER A 110 8.69 -13.79 5.86
CA SER A 110 10.10 -13.71 5.46
C SER A 110 10.72 -12.37 5.84
N VAL A 111 9.98 -11.26 5.72
CA VAL A 111 10.50 -9.92 6.04
C VAL A 111 10.37 -9.51 7.51
N SER A 112 9.50 -10.16 8.28
CA SER A 112 9.32 -9.88 9.72
C SER A 112 10.22 -10.75 10.61
N GLY A 113 10.87 -11.77 10.05
CA GLY A 113 11.60 -12.78 10.80
C GLY A 113 10.68 -13.62 11.69
N GLY A 114 9.44 -13.89 11.23
CA GLY A 114 8.44 -14.66 11.99
C GLY A 114 7.76 -13.89 13.13
N ARG A 115 8.03 -12.59 13.29
CA ARG A 115 7.30 -11.73 14.24
C ARG A 115 5.98 -11.28 13.62
N LYS A 116 4.88 -11.37 14.36
CA LYS A 116 3.55 -10.93 13.90
C LYS A 116 3.39 -9.40 13.87
N ASP A 117 4.45 -8.66 14.17
CA ASP A 117 4.47 -7.21 14.12
C ASP A 117 4.64 -6.78 12.65
N GLY A 118 3.56 -6.24 12.08
CA GLY A 118 3.53 -5.82 10.68
C GLY A 118 4.61 -4.79 10.33
N PRO A 119 4.94 -4.63 9.04
CA PRO A 119 6.03 -3.77 8.57
C PRO A 119 5.93 -2.31 9.00
N GLU A 120 4.74 -1.81 9.30
CA GLU A 120 4.51 -0.42 9.72
C GLU A 120 5.12 -0.09 11.09
N ARG A 121 5.17 -1.07 12.00
CA ARG A 121 5.85 -0.93 13.29
C ARG A 121 7.39 -0.95 13.15
N ARG A 122 7.90 -1.53 12.06
CA ARG A 122 9.35 -1.55 11.76
C ARG A 122 9.82 -0.22 11.20
N LEU A 123 9.03 0.44 10.34
CA LEU A 123 9.36 1.78 9.84
C LEU A 123 9.46 2.81 10.97
N SER A 124 8.54 2.82 11.93
CA SER A 124 8.64 3.70 13.11
C SER A 124 9.84 3.38 14.01
N ALA A 125 10.25 2.11 14.09
CA ALA A 125 11.40 1.69 14.89
C ALA A 125 12.75 2.02 14.24
N VAL A 126 12.85 1.95 12.90
CA VAL A 126 14.06 2.34 12.16
C VAL A 126 14.30 3.86 12.24
N THR A 127 13.25 4.68 12.23
CA THR A 127 13.40 6.14 12.42
C THR A 127 13.87 6.52 13.82
N ALA A 128 13.62 5.69 14.84
CA ALA A 128 14.09 5.91 16.20
C ALA A 128 15.52 5.38 16.48
N GLY A 129 16.12 4.62 15.56
CA GLY A 129 17.38 3.90 15.80
C GLY A 129 18.55 4.22 14.85
N ALA A 130 18.38 5.07 13.84
CA ALA A 130 19.42 5.33 12.84
C ALA A 130 20.31 6.53 13.20
N LEU A 131 21.13 6.40 14.25
CA LEU A 131 22.42 7.09 14.31
C LEU A 131 23.48 6.13 13.77
N GLY A 132 23.97 6.40 12.56
CA GLY A 132 25.22 5.82 12.05
C GLY A 132 25.06 4.72 11.00
N VAL A 133 24.82 5.11 9.75
CA VAL A 133 25.54 4.59 8.59
C VAL A 133 25.39 5.59 7.44
N SER A 134 26.47 6.32 7.18
CA SER A 134 26.67 7.02 5.92
C SER A 134 26.75 5.99 4.80
N HIS A 135 25.91 6.10 3.77
CA HIS A 135 26.30 6.10 2.36
C HIS A 135 25.10 6.57 1.53
N ALA A 136 25.40 7.41 0.54
CA ALA A 136 24.48 8.27 -0.19
C ALA A 136 23.47 7.54 -1.09
N ALA A 137 22.45 8.31 -1.48
CA ALA A 137 21.46 8.09 -2.54
C ALA A 137 20.11 7.45 -2.13
N ALA A 138 19.16 8.33 -1.78
CA ALA A 138 17.80 8.34 -2.35
C ALA A 138 17.04 9.56 -1.81
N THR A 139 17.17 10.69 -2.50
CA THR A 139 16.44 11.92 -2.23
C THR A 139 14.97 11.76 -2.63
N ALA A 140 14.10 12.29 -1.77
CA ALA A 140 12.76 12.80 -2.05
C ALA A 140 11.64 11.79 -2.39
N TYR A 141 10.82 11.47 -1.39
CA TYR A 141 9.36 11.66 -1.47
C TYR A 141 8.83 11.99 -0.06
N ALA A 142 8.79 13.29 0.25
CA ALA A 142 8.10 13.84 1.40
C ALA A 142 7.03 14.83 0.90
N VAL A 143 5.78 14.36 0.85
CA VAL A 143 4.57 15.20 0.83
C VAL A 143 3.52 14.31 1.51
N GLY A 144 3.08 14.55 2.73
CA GLY A 144 2.51 15.77 3.26
C GLY A 144 1.15 15.39 3.84
N PHE A 145 1.13 14.67 4.96
CA PHE A 145 -0.11 14.35 5.68
C PHE A 145 -0.30 15.39 6.78
N ASN A 146 -0.94 16.50 6.42
CA ASN A 146 -1.28 17.56 7.35
C ASN A 146 -2.60 17.22 8.07
N SER A 147 -2.52 16.60 9.23
CA SER A 147 -3.67 16.44 10.13
C SER A 147 -3.77 17.64 11.06
N ARG A 148 -4.81 18.45 10.85
CA ARG A 148 -5.24 19.48 11.80
C ARG A 148 -5.46 18.84 13.17
N GLN A 149 -4.75 19.32 14.18
CA GLN A 149 -5.24 19.29 15.56
C GLN A 149 -5.01 20.66 16.20
N THR A 150 -6.12 21.39 16.24
CA THR A 150 -6.41 22.41 17.24
C THR A 150 -6.30 21.82 18.64
N THR A 151 -5.34 22.28 19.44
CA THR A 151 -5.49 22.36 20.90
C THR A 151 -4.75 23.57 21.42
N ALA A 152 -5.49 24.41 22.15
CA ALA A 152 -5.06 25.64 22.78
C ALA A 152 -3.86 25.46 23.73
N ALA A 153 -3.02 26.49 23.79
CA ALA A 153 -2.00 26.65 24.82
C ALA A 153 -2.58 27.25 26.11
N PRO A 154 -2.10 26.84 27.29
CA PRO A 154 -2.21 27.61 28.54
C PRO A 154 -0.80 27.98 29.10
N PRO A 155 -0.67 28.61 30.27
CA PRO A 155 -1.15 29.95 30.66
C PRO A 155 0.02 30.85 31.19
N MET A 156 -0.34 32.00 31.81
CA MET A 156 0.47 32.84 32.75
C MET A 156 1.47 33.86 32.16
N MET A 157 1.22 35.17 32.32
CA MET A 157 1.53 35.98 33.53
C MET A 157 1.27 37.48 33.28
N ALA A 158 0.84 38.15 34.35
CA ALA A 158 0.50 39.57 34.42
C ALA A 158 1.72 40.51 34.41
N LYS A 159 1.52 41.73 33.89
CA LYS A 159 2.13 42.94 34.47
C LYS A 159 1.31 44.19 34.14
N ALA A 160 1.26 45.06 35.13
CA ALA A 160 0.38 46.21 35.27
C ALA A 160 0.94 47.51 34.67
N ASN A 161 0.02 48.47 34.54
CA ASN A 161 0.14 49.93 34.63
C ASN A 161 0.75 50.75 33.48
N GLY A 162 -0.06 51.71 33.02
CA GLY A 162 0.38 52.89 32.29
C GLY A 162 -0.79 53.78 31.86
N ARG A 163 -1.29 54.64 32.76
CA ARG A 163 -2.15 55.80 32.46
C ARG A 163 -1.46 56.71 31.43
N LYS A 164 -2.21 57.22 30.43
CA LYS A 164 -2.10 58.61 29.95
C LYS A 164 -3.26 59.01 29.01
N SER A 165 -3.90 60.14 29.37
CA SER A 165 -4.45 61.22 28.52
C SER A 165 -5.35 60.89 27.33
N LEU A 166 -6.62 61.30 27.40
CA LEU A 166 -7.13 62.59 26.89
C LEU A 166 -8.54 62.84 27.44
#